data_AF-A0A2G1Z7N8-F1
#
_entry.id   AF-A0A2G1Z7N8-F1
#
_cell.length_a   1.000
_cell.length_b   1.000
_cell.length_c   1.000
_cell.angle_alpha   90.00
_cell.angle_beta   90.00
_cell.angle_gamma   90.00
#
_symmetry.space_group_name_H-M   'P 1'
#
loop_
_entity.id
_entity.type
_entity.pdbx_description
1 polymer ?
#
loop_
_entity_poly.entity_id
_entity_poly.type
_entity_poly.pdbx_seq_one_letter_code
_entity_poly.pdbx_strand_id
1 'polypeptide(L)'
;MRLVVSIKNVVFGVVVSVGLSCGVANANWVFQEQGGAFSDDSLKLAVTVSQTGLALGVRCTNSDKLELAFITEEKIKAKTADTLNLLAPLLRLRVDSNDIIDFDVVLSEADGILMGIATAQPNLLSEIKKAKRKISVVLSIAGEQYHETVFSVRGSTKAMQKLESKCGF
;
A
#
# COMPACT_ATOMS: atom_id res chain seq x y z
N MET A 1 69.43 14.12 -44.64
CA MET A 1 68.53 15.29 -44.73
C MET A 1 67.40 15.07 -43.73
N ARG A 2 67.37 15.85 -42.65
CA ARG A 2 66.35 15.79 -41.60
C ARG A 2 65.04 16.41 -42.12
N LEU A 3 63.91 15.85 -41.74
CA LEU A 3 62.69 16.64 -41.60
C LEU A 3 61.94 16.20 -40.34
N VAL A 4 61.76 17.19 -39.47
CA VAL A 4 61.23 17.15 -38.11
C VAL A 4 59.79 17.68 -38.17
N VAL A 5 58.86 16.88 -37.62
CA VAL A 5 57.67 17.20 -36.77
C VAL A 5 56.95 18.55 -36.95
N SER A 6 55.60 18.57 -37.05
CA SER A 6 54.75 19.43 -36.18
C SER A 6 53.21 19.23 -36.27
N ILE A 7 52.60 18.69 -35.19
CA ILE A 7 51.38 19.09 -34.40
C ILE A 7 50.10 19.55 -35.19
N LYS A 8 48.83 19.23 -34.88
CA LYS A 8 48.13 19.27 -33.58
C LYS A 8 46.81 18.48 -33.51
N ASN A 9 46.65 17.75 -32.40
CA ASN A 9 45.48 17.61 -31.53
C ASN A 9 44.09 17.45 -32.17
N VAL A 10 43.65 16.19 -32.31
CA VAL A 10 42.23 15.84 -32.45
C VAL A 10 41.61 15.83 -31.05
N VAL A 11 40.81 16.86 -30.74
CA VAL A 11 40.01 16.92 -29.52
C VAL A 11 38.81 15.99 -29.71
N PHE A 12 38.87 14.78 -29.15
CA PHE A 12 37.72 13.88 -29.04
C PHE A 12 36.79 14.42 -27.94
N GLY A 13 35.70 15.07 -28.36
CA GLY A 13 34.62 15.49 -27.46
C GLY A 13 33.82 14.27 -27.00
N VAL A 14 33.96 13.89 -25.73
CA VAL A 14 33.08 12.91 -25.07
C VAL A 14 31.78 13.63 -24.72
N VAL A 15 30.72 13.36 -25.49
CA VAL A 15 29.35 13.77 -25.14
C VAL A 15 28.87 12.84 -24.02
N VAL A 16 28.93 13.33 -22.78
CA VAL A 16 28.34 12.65 -21.61
C VAL A 16 26.82 12.82 -21.69
N SER A 17 26.13 11.81 -22.21
CA SER A 17 24.68 11.72 -22.16
C SER A 17 24.25 11.50 -20.70
N VAL A 18 23.87 12.58 -20.00
CA VAL A 18 23.23 12.50 -18.68
C VAL A 18 21.83 11.92 -18.89
N GLY A 19 21.74 10.59 -18.84
CA GLY A 19 20.47 9.88 -18.79
C GLY A 19 19.74 10.23 -17.50
N LEU A 20 18.74 11.11 -17.61
CA LEU A 20 17.74 11.34 -16.57
C LEU A 20 16.98 10.02 -16.37
N SER A 21 17.47 9.20 -15.44
CA SER A 21 16.69 8.09 -14.91
C SER A 21 15.61 8.67 -14.02
N CYS A 22 14.45 8.96 -14.63
CA CYS A 22 13.21 9.18 -13.88
C CYS A 22 12.93 7.91 -13.09
N GLY A 23 13.35 7.91 -11.81
CA GLY A 23 13.06 6.83 -10.89
C GLY A 23 11.56 6.64 -10.83
N VAL A 24 11.08 5.47 -11.25
CA VAL A 24 9.69 5.05 -11.05
C VAL A 24 9.35 5.26 -9.58
N ALA A 25 8.37 6.14 -9.33
CA ALA A 25 7.80 6.37 -8.00
C ALA A 25 7.12 5.07 -7.57
N ASN A 26 7.91 4.17 -7.00
CA ASN A 26 7.39 2.98 -6.38
C ASN A 26 6.64 3.46 -5.14
N ALA A 27 5.33 3.19 -5.09
CA ALA A 27 4.55 3.45 -3.91
C ALA A 27 5.20 2.73 -2.72
N ASN A 28 5.49 3.51 -1.70
CA ASN A 28 6.11 3.05 -0.48
C ASN A 28 5.07 3.07 0.62
N TRP A 29 5.14 2.10 1.52
CA TRP A 29 4.38 2.14 2.76
C TRP A 29 4.78 3.36 3.58
N VAL A 30 3.78 4.11 4.04
CA VAL A 30 3.92 5.30 4.88
C VAL A 30 3.18 5.07 6.18
N PHE A 31 3.82 5.40 7.29
CA PHE A 31 3.18 5.46 8.60
C PHE A 31 2.72 6.89 8.89
N GLN A 32 1.49 7.04 9.35
CA GLN A 32 0.89 8.29 9.81
C GLN A 32 0.26 8.09 11.19
N GLU A 33 0.33 9.13 12.00
CA GLU A 33 -0.39 9.22 13.27
C GLU A 33 -1.26 10.47 13.18
N GLN A 34 -2.57 10.30 13.32
CA GLN A 34 -3.55 11.39 13.27
C GLN A 34 -4.32 11.39 14.58
N GLY A 35 -4.24 12.47 15.35
CA GLY A 35 -4.99 12.65 16.59
C GLY A 35 -5.43 14.10 16.73
N GLY A 36 -6.57 14.31 17.39
CA GLY A 36 -7.01 15.65 17.78
C GLY A 36 -6.37 16.05 19.10
N ALA A 37 -6.20 17.36 19.33
CA ALA A 37 -5.74 17.91 20.62
C ALA A 37 -6.68 17.60 21.80
N PHE A 38 -7.84 17.00 21.51
CA PHE A 38 -8.94 16.74 22.44
C PHE A 38 -9.37 15.26 22.48
N SER A 39 -8.62 14.37 21.83
CA SER A 39 -8.91 12.92 21.80
C SER A 39 -7.68 12.13 22.22
N ASP A 40 -7.82 11.30 23.26
CA ASP A 40 -6.75 10.38 23.67
C ASP A 40 -6.56 9.22 22.68
N ASP A 41 -7.54 8.99 21.80
CA ASP A 41 -7.51 7.97 20.76
C ASP A 41 -6.91 8.52 19.45
N SER A 42 -5.58 8.53 19.34
CA SER A 42 -4.94 8.82 18.05
C SER A 42 -5.12 7.63 17.08
N LEU A 43 -5.41 7.89 15.82
CA LEU A 43 -5.37 6.93 14.73
C LEU A 43 -3.92 6.68 14.33
N LYS A 44 -3.47 5.42 14.42
CA LYS A 44 -2.16 4.98 13.92
C LYS A 44 -2.44 4.22 12.63
N LEU A 45 -1.85 4.64 11.51
CA LEU A 45 -2.12 4.09 10.19
C LEU A 45 -0.82 3.82 9.45
N ALA A 46 -0.64 2.60 8.97
CA ALA A 46 0.35 2.29 7.94
C ALA A 46 -0.39 2.05 6.62
N VAL A 47 -0.08 2.82 5.58
CA VAL A 47 -0.82 2.79 4.30
C VAL A 47 0.12 2.73 3.11
N THR A 48 -0.32 2.07 2.05
CA THR A 48 0.30 2.09 0.72
C THR A 48 -0.78 2.32 -0.34
N VAL A 49 -0.39 2.86 -1.48
CA VAL A 49 -1.27 3.10 -2.63
C VAL A 49 -0.74 2.26 -3.80
N SER A 50 -1.61 1.71 -4.65
CA SER A 50 -1.23 0.99 -5.85
C SER A 50 -0.95 1.98 -6.99
N GLN A 51 -0.48 1.48 -8.14
CA GLN A 51 -0.34 2.30 -9.34
C GLN A 51 -1.70 2.70 -9.93
N THR A 52 -2.76 1.98 -9.59
CA THR A 52 -4.14 2.22 -10.03
C THR A 52 -4.94 3.08 -9.06
N GLY A 53 -4.29 3.67 -8.05
CA GLY A 53 -4.94 4.61 -7.11
C GLY A 53 -5.70 3.96 -5.94
N LEU A 54 -5.79 2.63 -5.90
CA LEU A 54 -6.37 1.89 -4.78
C LEU A 54 -5.41 1.95 -3.57
N ALA A 55 -5.92 1.93 -2.35
CA ALA A 55 -5.08 1.96 -1.15
C ALA A 55 -5.34 0.75 -0.24
N LEU A 56 -4.26 0.28 0.40
CA LEU A 56 -4.30 -0.72 1.45
C LEU A 56 -3.69 -0.12 2.71
N GLY A 57 -4.42 -0.17 3.81
CA GLY A 57 -4.01 0.36 5.09
C GLY A 57 -4.20 -0.65 6.21
N VAL A 58 -3.28 -0.65 7.18
CA VAL A 58 -3.47 -1.31 8.46
C VAL A 58 -3.49 -0.23 9.53
N ARG A 59 -4.51 -0.23 10.38
CA ARG A 59 -4.71 0.81 11.39
C ARG A 59 -5.12 0.27 12.75
N CYS A 60 -4.86 1.07 13.77
CA CYS A 60 -5.43 0.89 15.10
C CYS A 60 -5.79 2.27 15.66
N THR A 61 -6.84 2.35 16.46
CA THR A 61 -7.15 3.53 17.28
C THR A 61 -6.68 3.31 18.72
N ASN A 62 -6.92 2.11 19.23
CA ASN A 62 -6.46 1.62 20.52
C ASN A 62 -5.70 0.28 20.39
N SER A 63 -5.13 -0.20 21.50
CA SER A 63 -4.31 -1.42 21.53
C SER A 63 -5.06 -2.72 21.22
N ASP A 64 -6.39 -2.66 21.18
CA ASP A 64 -7.21 -3.87 21.26
C ASP A 64 -7.78 -4.26 19.89
N LYS A 65 -7.67 -3.38 18.88
CA LYS A 65 -8.27 -3.59 17.57
C LYS A 65 -7.33 -3.18 16.45
N LEU A 66 -6.87 -4.18 15.71
CA LEU A 66 -6.19 -4.00 14.44
C LEU A 66 -7.20 -4.13 13.31
N GLU A 67 -7.22 -3.15 12.41
CA GLU A 67 -8.12 -3.12 11.27
C GLU A 67 -7.32 -3.08 9.97
N LEU A 68 -7.80 -3.83 8.97
CA LEU A 68 -7.35 -3.77 7.59
C LEU A 68 -8.37 -2.94 6.79
N ALA A 69 -7.90 -1.90 6.12
CA ALA A 69 -8.72 -1.05 5.27
C ALA A 69 -8.27 -1.17 3.81
N PHE A 70 -9.22 -1.38 2.91
CA PHE A 70 -9.01 -1.37 1.48
C PHE A 70 -9.89 -0.30 0.84
N ILE A 71 -9.27 0.71 0.25
CA ILE A 71 -9.94 1.87 -0.33
C ILE A 71 -9.85 1.75 -1.85
N THR A 72 -11.00 1.82 -2.52
CA THR A 72 -11.09 1.75 -3.97
C THR A 72 -11.18 3.14 -4.59
N GLU A 73 -11.29 3.24 -5.92
CA GLU A 73 -11.67 4.49 -6.59
C GLU A 73 -13.17 4.50 -6.97
N GLU A 74 -13.90 3.44 -6.62
CA GLU A 74 -15.29 3.29 -7.01
C GLU A 74 -16.18 4.24 -6.23
N LYS A 75 -16.96 5.03 -6.97
CA LYS A 75 -17.93 5.94 -6.38
C LYS A 75 -19.23 5.22 -6.08
N ILE A 76 -19.62 5.23 -4.82
CA ILE A 76 -20.85 4.61 -4.35
C ILE A 76 -21.64 5.55 -3.45
N LYS A 77 -22.88 5.17 -3.15
CA LYS A 77 -23.67 5.79 -2.08
C LYS A 77 -23.64 4.88 -0.86
N ALA A 78 -23.78 5.44 0.34
CA ALA A 78 -23.90 4.64 1.58
C ALA A 78 -24.92 3.49 1.46
N LYS A 79 -26.12 3.75 0.92
CA LYS A 79 -27.15 2.70 0.71
C LYS A 79 -26.69 1.55 -0.21
N THR A 80 -25.79 1.82 -1.15
CA THR A 80 -25.20 0.79 -2.00
C THR A 80 -24.29 -0.11 -1.18
N ALA A 81 -23.43 0.46 -0.32
CA ALA A 81 -22.60 -0.33 0.60
C ALA A 81 -23.45 -1.22 1.52
N ASP A 82 -24.54 -0.68 2.10
CA ASP A 82 -25.46 -1.47 2.94
C ASP A 82 -26.04 -2.67 2.20
N THR A 83 -26.42 -2.47 0.93
CA THR A 83 -26.96 -3.54 0.09
C THR A 83 -25.91 -4.60 -0.22
N LEU A 84 -24.67 -4.18 -0.54
CA LEU A 84 -23.56 -5.09 -0.83
C LEU A 84 -23.13 -5.88 0.42
N ASN A 85 -23.22 -5.30 1.61
CA ASN A 85 -22.93 -5.98 2.87
C ASN A 85 -23.84 -7.20 3.12
N LEU A 86 -25.07 -7.20 2.57
CA LEU A 86 -25.97 -8.36 2.65
C LEU A 86 -25.43 -9.59 1.90
N LEU A 87 -24.46 -9.39 1.00
CA LEU A 87 -23.83 -10.45 0.21
C LEU A 87 -22.59 -11.04 0.89
N ALA A 88 -22.35 -10.70 2.17
CA ALA A 88 -21.20 -11.15 2.96
C ALA A 88 -19.88 -11.03 2.19
N PRO A 89 -19.46 -9.80 1.82
CA PRO A 89 -18.28 -9.60 1.03
C PRO A 89 -17.03 -10.04 1.80
N LEU A 90 -16.02 -10.49 1.05
CA LEU A 90 -14.73 -10.92 1.58
C LEU A 90 -13.63 -10.04 1.01
N LEU A 91 -12.71 -9.60 1.86
CA LEU A 91 -11.42 -9.08 1.41
C LEU A 91 -10.42 -10.22 1.42
N ARG A 92 -9.89 -10.58 0.25
CA ARG A 92 -8.95 -11.68 0.12
C ARG A 92 -7.55 -11.13 -0.07
N LEU A 93 -6.63 -11.51 0.80
CA LEU A 93 -5.27 -10.99 0.82
C LEU A 93 -4.27 -12.14 0.69
N ARG A 94 -3.26 -11.93 -0.16
CA ARG A 94 -2.12 -12.85 -0.28
C ARG A 94 -0.82 -12.06 -0.16
N VAL A 95 0.00 -12.43 0.81
CA VAL A 95 1.36 -11.91 0.94
C VAL A 95 2.33 -12.83 0.20
N ASP A 96 3.05 -12.29 -0.78
CA ASP A 96 3.96 -13.02 -1.66
C ASP A 96 3.32 -14.24 -2.36
N SER A 97 3.69 -15.46 -1.94
CA SER A 97 3.12 -16.73 -2.42
C SER A 97 2.59 -17.56 -1.25
N ASN A 98 2.26 -16.92 -0.13
CA ASN A 98 1.61 -17.59 0.99
C ASN A 98 0.16 -17.95 0.63
N ASP A 99 -0.49 -18.66 1.54
CA ASP A 99 -1.92 -18.94 1.46
C ASP A 99 -2.75 -17.65 1.44
N ILE A 100 -3.96 -17.75 0.89
CA ILE A 100 -4.91 -16.65 0.87
C ILE A 100 -5.52 -16.54 2.27
N ILE A 101 -5.54 -15.32 2.79
CA ILE A 101 -6.25 -14.96 4.02
C ILE A 101 -7.54 -14.28 3.59
N ASP A 102 -8.67 -14.87 3.95
CA ASP A 102 -9.99 -14.31 3.71
C ASP A 102 -10.44 -13.56 4.97
N PHE A 103 -10.88 -12.31 4.79
CA PHE A 103 -11.40 -11.47 5.85
C PHE A 103 -12.86 -11.14 5.58
N ASP A 104 -13.72 -11.34 6.57
CA ASP A 104 -15.06 -10.74 6.56
C ASP A 104 -14.92 -9.22 6.57
N VAL A 105 -15.41 -8.57 5.51
CA VAL A 105 -15.25 -7.13 5.33
C VAL A 105 -16.60 -6.44 5.45
N VAL A 106 -16.61 -5.31 6.14
CA VAL A 106 -17.74 -4.39 6.13
C VAL A 106 -17.43 -3.30 5.11
N LEU A 107 -18.25 -3.21 4.08
CA LEU A 107 -18.20 -2.13 3.10
C LEU A 107 -18.83 -0.88 3.69
N SER A 108 -18.15 0.24 3.50
CA SER A 108 -18.62 1.57 3.87
C SER A 108 -18.38 2.52 2.71
N GLU A 109 -19.12 3.61 2.71
CA GLU A 109 -18.82 4.77 1.90
C GLU A 109 -18.11 5.81 2.77
N ALA A 110 -17.04 6.42 2.23
CA ALA A 110 -16.39 7.58 2.81
C ALA A 110 -16.04 8.56 1.69
N ASP A 111 -16.51 9.81 1.78
CA ASP A 111 -16.33 10.85 0.77
C ASP A 111 -16.77 10.44 -0.65
N GLY A 112 -17.84 9.64 -0.72
CA GLY A 112 -18.41 9.07 -1.94
C GLY A 112 -17.66 7.85 -2.47
N ILE A 113 -16.64 7.34 -1.76
CA ILE A 113 -15.75 6.27 -2.22
C ILE A 113 -16.02 4.98 -1.45
N LEU A 114 -16.02 3.85 -2.15
CA LEU A 114 -16.13 2.52 -1.56
C LEU A 114 -14.84 2.15 -0.81
N MET A 115 -15.01 1.80 0.46
CA MET A 115 -13.97 1.30 1.35
C MET A 115 -14.45 0.00 2.02
N GLY A 116 -13.59 -1.01 2.07
CA GLY A 116 -13.78 -2.20 2.90
C GLY A 116 -12.95 -2.12 4.17
N ILE A 117 -13.56 -2.39 5.33
CA ILE A 117 -12.89 -2.49 6.63
C ILE A 117 -13.08 -3.90 7.19
N ALA A 118 -11.98 -4.54 7.57
CA ALA A 118 -11.99 -5.84 8.21
C ALA A 118 -11.21 -5.81 9.53
N THR A 119 -11.61 -6.65 10.48
CA THR A 119 -10.81 -6.90 11.69
C THR A 119 -9.65 -7.83 11.33
N ALA A 120 -8.44 -7.48 11.73
CA ALA A 120 -7.23 -8.25 11.49
C ALA A 120 -6.64 -8.76 12.81
N GLN A 121 -5.94 -9.88 12.74
CA GLN A 121 -5.15 -10.38 13.85
C GLN A 121 -3.72 -9.80 13.82
N PRO A 122 -3.04 -9.63 14.97
CA PRO A 122 -1.69 -9.08 15.03
C PRO A 122 -0.64 -9.84 14.19
N ASN A 123 -0.85 -11.14 13.94
CA ASN A 123 0.02 -11.94 13.08
C ASN A 123 0.11 -11.40 11.64
N LEU A 124 -0.92 -10.70 11.14
CA LEU A 124 -0.90 -10.03 9.83
C LEU A 124 0.25 -9.02 9.74
N LEU A 125 0.56 -8.31 10.82
CA LEU A 125 1.70 -7.38 10.86
C LEU A 125 3.01 -8.12 10.61
N SER A 126 3.19 -9.31 11.21
CA SER A 126 4.37 -10.14 10.96
C SER A 126 4.46 -10.58 9.51
N GLU A 127 3.35 -10.97 8.89
CA GLU A 127 3.34 -11.37 7.48
C GLU A 127 3.74 -10.22 6.55
N ILE A 128 3.11 -9.06 6.72
CA ILE A 128 3.41 -7.86 5.91
C ILE A 128 4.86 -7.37 6.14
N LYS A 129 5.38 -7.44 7.37
CA LYS A 129 6.79 -7.11 7.69
C LYS A 129 7.78 -7.99 6.95
N LYS A 130 7.48 -9.29 6.84
CA LYS A 130 8.36 -10.30 6.25
C LYS A 130 8.25 -10.38 4.74
N ALA A 131 7.19 -9.82 4.15
CA ALA A 131 6.94 -9.79 2.73
C ALA A 131 8.15 -9.28 1.91
N LYS A 132 8.45 -9.93 0.79
CA LYS A 132 9.64 -9.68 -0.04
C LYS A 132 9.33 -9.19 -1.44
N ARG A 133 8.15 -9.54 -1.99
CA ARG A 133 7.80 -9.27 -3.38
C ARG A 133 6.59 -8.38 -3.49
N LYS A 134 5.43 -8.82 -2.98
CA LYS A 134 4.16 -8.13 -3.22
C LYS A 134 3.07 -8.54 -2.22
N ILE A 135 2.04 -7.71 -2.13
CA ILE A 135 0.78 -8.03 -1.46
C ILE A 135 -0.33 -7.92 -2.51
N SER A 136 -1.02 -9.03 -2.78
CA SER A 136 -2.17 -9.07 -3.68
C SER A 136 -3.45 -8.98 -2.85
N VAL A 137 -4.38 -8.15 -3.31
CA VAL A 137 -5.66 -7.94 -2.64
C VAL A 137 -6.77 -7.94 -3.68
N VAL A 138 -7.91 -8.56 -3.34
CA VAL A 138 -9.12 -8.53 -4.16
C VAL A 138 -10.34 -8.46 -3.25
N LEU A 139 -11.34 -7.68 -3.66
CA LEU A 139 -12.63 -7.65 -3.01
C LEU A 139 -13.54 -8.68 -3.67
N SER A 140 -14.07 -9.64 -2.91
CA SER A 140 -15.02 -10.62 -3.42
C SER A 140 -16.41 -10.34 -2.90
N ILE A 141 -17.39 -10.30 -3.81
CA ILE A 141 -18.79 -10.04 -3.49
C ILE A 141 -19.62 -11.09 -4.22
N ALA A 142 -20.39 -11.90 -3.48
CA ALA A 142 -21.18 -13.00 -4.04
C ALA A 142 -20.36 -13.97 -4.94
N GLY A 143 -19.09 -14.18 -4.61
CA GLY A 143 -18.17 -15.07 -5.35
C GLY A 143 -17.47 -14.42 -6.55
N GLU A 144 -17.92 -13.25 -7.00
CA GLU A 144 -17.27 -12.47 -8.04
C GLU A 144 -16.09 -11.67 -7.48
N GLN A 145 -15.10 -11.35 -8.31
CA GLN A 145 -13.87 -10.66 -7.92
C GLN A 145 -13.82 -9.24 -8.49
N TYR A 146 -13.62 -8.27 -7.62
CA TYR A 146 -13.59 -6.84 -7.93
C TYR A 146 -12.32 -6.21 -7.39
N HIS A 147 -11.86 -5.16 -8.07
CA HIS A 147 -10.75 -4.31 -7.63
C HIS A 147 -9.46 -5.08 -7.31
N GLU A 148 -9.18 -6.17 -8.04
CA GLU A 148 -7.94 -6.91 -7.85
C GLU A 148 -6.73 -5.99 -8.10
N THR A 149 -5.81 -5.94 -7.13
CA THR A 149 -4.62 -5.11 -7.26
C THR A 149 -3.43 -5.70 -6.52
N VAL A 150 -2.26 -5.14 -6.83
CA VAL A 150 -0.98 -5.54 -6.28
C VAL A 150 -0.30 -4.33 -5.68
N PHE A 151 0.11 -4.48 -4.42
CA PHE A 151 0.87 -3.48 -3.68
C PHE A 151 2.34 -3.87 -3.57
N SER A 152 3.20 -2.87 -3.69
CA SER A 152 4.62 -2.98 -3.35
C SER A 152 4.78 -3.22 -1.85
N VAL A 153 5.77 -4.02 -1.48
CA VAL A 153 6.16 -4.22 -0.07
C VAL A 153 7.23 -3.23 0.38
N ARG A 154 7.63 -2.30 -0.50
CA ARG A 154 8.70 -1.35 -0.19
C ARG A 154 8.32 -0.46 1.00
N GLY A 155 9.12 -0.50 2.05
CA GLY A 155 8.87 0.24 3.28
C GLY A 155 7.89 -0.43 4.25
N SER A 156 7.28 -1.57 3.89
CA SER A 156 6.27 -2.24 4.71
C SER A 156 6.82 -2.60 6.09
N THR A 157 8.04 -3.15 6.16
CA THR A 157 8.70 -3.51 7.42
C THR A 157 8.76 -2.33 8.38
N LYS A 158 9.24 -1.17 7.92
CA LYS A 158 9.39 0.03 8.75
C LYS A 158 8.04 0.60 9.18
N ALA A 159 7.05 0.59 8.28
CA ALA A 159 5.72 1.10 8.58
C ALA A 159 4.98 0.21 9.60
N MET A 160 5.04 -1.12 9.42
CA MET A 160 4.42 -2.08 10.33
C MET A 160 5.12 -2.13 11.69
N GLN A 161 6.44 -2.02 11.77
CA GLN A 161 7.15 -1.91 13.06
C GLN A 161 6.74 -0.68 13.86
N LYS A 162 6.55 0.47 13.17
CA LYS A 162 6.03 1.68 13.82
C LYS A 162 4.60 1.49 14.29
N LEU A 163 3.77 0.86 13.46
CA LEU A 163 2.38 0.56 13.81
C LEU A 163 2.31 -0.34 15.04
N GLU A 164 3.01 -1.47 15.03
CA GLU A 164 3.12 -2.41 16.15
C GLU A 164 3.57 -1.72 17.45
N SER A 165 4.65 -0.94 17.38
CA SER A 165 5.16 -0.18 18.53
C SER A 165 4.18 0.86 19.07
N LYS A 166 3.31 1.43 18.22
CA LYS A 166 2.36 2.49 18.61
C LYS A 166 0.99 1.93 19.01
N CYS A 167 0.65 0.74 18.55
CA CYS A 167 -0.55 0.01 18.93
C CYS A 167 -0.32 -0.88 20.16
N GLY A 168 0.92 -1.26 20.48
CA GLY A 168 1.22 -2.10 21.64
C GLY A 168 1.08 -3.61 21.41
N PHE A 169 1.41 -4.05 20.18
CA PHE A 169 1.45 -5.48 19.80
C PHE A 169 2.88 -6.05 19.85
#